data_AF-A0A7L5XUC4-F1
#
_entry.id   AF-A0A7L5XUC4-F1
#
_cell.length_a   1.000
_cell.length_b   1.000
_cell.length_c   1.000
_cell.angle_alpha   90.00
_cell.angle_beta   90.00
_cell.angle_gamma   90.00
#
_symmetry.space_group_name_H-M   'P 1'
#
loop_
_entity.id
_entity.type
_entity.pdbx_description
1 polymer ?
#
loop_
_entity_poly.entity_id
_entity_poly.type
_entity_poly.pdbx_seq_one_letter_code
_entity_poly.pdbx_strand_id
1 'polypeptide(L)'
;MSPRDPSDPTIGEEIAFQVIQIAEAQRRGHPSPAALARFHARAHANLAALTGAAPTPDLQTLKETSHGPQSKTLGVNLPVPQSRDEAATAVREIGVANREVARLEADMNDAISALRAKAEEAAAPLRSRVAVLTEGLKVWAEANRDALTNGGKTKTADLGAGKVMWRLRPPSVRIASVERCIEAIKSLGLTSFLRVKEEVNKDALLADPDKARSIAGVSIGSEGEDFVVEPFEAEISGAPV
;
A
#
# COMPACT_ATOMS: atom_id res chain seq x y z
N MET A 1 -5.81 -31.18 -8.64
CA MET A 1 -6.74 -30.38 -7.83
C MET A 1 -7.62 -29.60 -8.80
N SER A 2 -8.94 -29.81 -8.78
CA SER A 2 -9.86 -29.01 -9.59
C SER A 2 -9.85 -27.55 -9.12
N PRO A 3 -10.01 -26.56 -10.02
CA PRO A 3 -10.21 -25.17 -9.63
C PRO A 3 -11.43 -25.07 -8.72
N ARG A 4 -11.31 -24.32 -7.61
CA ARG A 4 -12.45 -24.08 -6.72
C ARG A 4 -13.43 -23.11 -7.39
N ASP A 5 -14.72 -23.32 -7.11
CA ASP A 5 -15.80 -22.49 -7.63
C ASP A 5 -15.67 -21.05 -7.10
N PRO A 6 -15.57 -20.03 -7.97
CA PRO A 6 -15.42 -18.63 -7.56
C PRO A 6 -16.64 -18.05 -6.80
N SER A 7 -17.75 -18.79 -6.74
CA SER A 7 -18.93 -18.44 -5.93
C SER A 7 -18.91 -19.01 -4.50
N ASP A 8 -17.84 -19.73 -4.12
CA ASP A 8 -17.69 -20.28 -2.77
C ASP A 8 -17.54 -19.15 -1.72
N PRO A 9 -18.48 -19.01 -0.76
CA PRO A 9 -18.47 -17.92 0.22
C PRO A 9 -17.25 -17.95 1.15
N THR A 10 -16.54 -19.08 1.27
CA THR A 10 -15.31 -19.18 2.08
C THR A 10 -14.11 -18.46 1.46
N ILE A 11 -14.13 -18.21 0.15
CA ILE A 11 -13.08 -17.45 -0.56
C ILE A 11 -13.06 -15.99 -0.08
N GLY A 12 -14.23 -15.39 0.14
CA GLY A 12 -14.36 -14.03 0.65
C GLY A 12 -13.82 -13.87 2.09
N GLU A 13 -14.06 -14.86 2.95
CA GLU A 13 -13.53 -14.89 4.33
C GLU A 13 -12.01 -15.07 4.36
N GLU A 14 -11.47 -15.89 3.46
CA GLU A 14 -10.03 -16.16 3.36
C GLU A 14 -9.25 -14.93 2.82
N ILE A 15 -9.83 -14.20 1.85
CA ILE A 15 -9.29 -12.92 1.36
C ILE A 15 -9.32 -11.86 2.46
N ALA A 16 -10.43 -11.75 3.20
CA ALA A 16 -10.53 -10.81 4.32
C ALA A 16 -9.49 -11.10 5.41
N PHE A 17 -9.25 -12.37 5.73
CA PHE A 17 -8.24 -12.78 6.69
C PHE A 17 -6.82 -12.43 6.23
N GLN A 18 -6.50 -12.63 4.94
CA GLN A 18 -5.21 -12.24 4.37
C GLN A 18 -5.00 -10.72 4.38
N VAL A 19 -6.02 -9.92 4.05
CA VAL A 19 -5.94 -8.44 4.08
C VAL A 19 -5.73 -7.93 5.51
N ILE A 20 -6.35 -8.55 6.51
CA ILE A 20 -6.14 -8.22 7.93
C ILE A 20 -4.71 -8.55 8.36
N GLN A 21 -4.17 -9.71 7.98
CA GLN A 21 -2.78 -10.07 8.25
C GLN A 21 -1.78 -9.11 7.57
N ILE A 22 -2.09 -8.61 6.37
CA ILE A 22 -1.30 -7.59 5.67
C ILE A 22 -1.30 -6.27 6.44
N ALA A 23 -2.47 -5.80 6.90
CA ALA A 23 -2.59 -4.58 7.69
C ALA A 23 -1.89 -4.68 9.06
N GLU A 24 -1.89 -5.86 9.69
CA GLU A 24 -1.17 -6.13 10.94
C GLU A 24 0.35 -6.18 10.76
N ALA A 25 0.83 -6.74 9.64
CA ALA A 25 2.24 -6.75 9.29
C ALA A 25 2.77 -5.33 9.03
N GLN A 26 1.97 -4.46 8.39
CA GLN A 26 2.30 -3.05 8.16
C GLN A 26 2.41 -2.24 9.47
N ARG A 27 1.60 -2.56 10.50
CA ARG A 27 1.65 -1.89 11.81
C ARG A 27 2.87 -2.28 12.67
N ARG A 28 3.54 -3.41 12.41
CA ARG A 28 4.62 -3.94 13.27
C ARG A 28 6.04 -3.48 12.92
N GLY A 29 6.20 -2.64 11.89
CA GLY A 29 7.49 -2.02 11.55
C GLY A 29 7.86 -2.25 10.09
N HIS A 30 8.30 -1.18 9.42
CA HIS A 30 8.60 -1.10 7.99
C HIS A 30 9.40 -2.33 7.47
N PRO A 31 8.76 -3.25 6.71
CA PRO A 31 9.51 -4.20 5.91
C PRO A 31 10.35 -3.42 4.89
N SER A 32 11.54 -3.92 4.55
CA SER A 32 12.30 -3.31 3.45
C SER A 32 11.46 -3.39 2.16
N PRO A 33 11.60 -2.44 1.21
CA PRO A 33 10.85 -2.46 -0.05
C PRO A 33 10.94 -3.81 -0.79
N ALA A 34 12.09 -4.47 -0.72
CA ALA A 34 12.32 -5.80 -1.31
C ALA A 34 11.59 -6.95 -0.59
N ALA A 35 11.22 -6.80 0.68
CA ALA A 35 10.41 -7.77 1.43
C ALA A 35 8.91 -7.56 1.14
N LEU A 36 8.46 -6.31 1.01
CA LEU A 36 7.12 -5.96 0.56
C LEU A 36 6.83 -6.47 -0.86
N ALA A 37 7.75 -6.25 -1.80
CA ALA A 37 7.61 -6.71 -3.19
C ALA A 37 7.50 -8.24 -3.30
N ARG A 38 8.33 -8.99 -2.55
CA ARG A 38 8.28 -10.46 -2.53
C ARG A 38 7.00 -11.00 -1.89
N PHE A 39 6.43 -10.27 -0.94
CA PHE A 39 5.20 -10.66 -0.25
C PHE A 39 3.95 -10.35 -1.09
N HIS A 40 3.92 -9.19 -1.76
CA HIS A 40 2.90 -8.83 -2.76
C HIS A 40 2.88 -9.83 -3.93
N ALA A 41 4.05 -10.18 -4.48
CA ALA A 41 4.15 -11.17 -5.54
C ALA A 41 3.59 -12.55 -5.12
N ARG A 42 3.79 -12.95 -3.85
CA ARG A 42 3.26 -14.21 -3.31
C ARG A 42 1.75 -14.18 -3.06
N ALA A 43 1.22 -13.04 -2.62
CA ALA A 43 -0.22 -12.85 -2.43
C ALA A 43 -0.97 -12.82 -3.77
N HIS A 44 -0.44 -12.12 -4.78
CA HIS A 44 -0.98 -12.11 -6.15
C HIS A 44 -0.93 -13.50 -6.79
N ALA A 45 0.15 -14.26 -6.59
CA ALA A 45 0.26 -15.63 -7.11
C ALA A 45 -0.76 -16.60 -6.48
N ASN A 46 -1.04 -16.48 -5.17
CA ASN A 46 -2.07 -17.27 -4.51
C ASN A 46 -3.48 -16.88 -4.96
N LEU A 47 -3.74 -15.60 -5.23
CA LEU A 47 -5.03 -15.11 -5.73
C LEU A 47 -5.31 -15.56 -7.19
N ALA A 48 -4.27 -15.59 -8.04
CA ALA A 48 -4.36 -16.10 -9.42
C ALA A 48 -4.60 -17.62 -9.46
N ALA A 49 -4.06 -18.38 -8.49
CA ALA A 49 -4.27 -19.82 -8.38
C ALA A 49 -5.69 -20.21 -7.92
N LEU A 50 -6.41 -19.29 -7.25
CA LEU A 50 -7.78 -19.51 -6.74
C LEU A 50 -8.88 -19.13 -7.73
N THR A 51 -8.61 -18.25 -8.70
CA THR A 51 -9.63 -17.67 -9.60
C THR A 51 -9.43 -17.98 -11.08
N GLY A 52 -8.29 -18.55 -11.49
CA GLY A 52 -7.98 -18.81 -12.89
C GLY A 52 -7.81 -17.56 -13.77
N ALA A 53 -7.85 -16.37 -13.16
CA ALA A 53 -7.67 -15.10 -13.86
C ALA A 53 -6.16 -14.79 -13.99
N ALA A 54 -5.76 -14.36 -15.18
CA ALA A 54 -4.39 -13.91 -15.46
C ALA A 54 -3.98 -12.81 -14.46
N PRO A 55 -2.70 -12.76 -14.03
CA PRO A 55 -2.26 -11.85 -12.98
C PRO A 55 -2.46 -10.40 -13.41
N THR A 56 -3.34 -9.68 -12.72
CA THR A 56 -3.45 -8.22 -12.80
C THR A 56 -2.13 -7.61 -12.32
N PRO A 57 -1.49 -6.71 -13.09
CA PRO A 57 -0.21 -6.13 -12.72
C PRO A 57 -0.33 -5.32 -11.42
N ASP A 58 0.70 -5.45 -10.57
CA ASP A 58 0.81 -4.82 -9.25
C ASP A 58 0.79 -3.28 -9.38
N LEU A 59 -0.01 -2.61 -8.54
CA LEU A 59 -0.13 -1.16 -8.46
C LEU A 59 1.20 -0.46 -8.13
N GLN A 60 2.18 -1.19 -7.57
CA GLN A 60 3.53 -0.67 -7.36
C GLN A 60 4.42 -0.79 -8.61
N THR A 61 4.24 -1.83 -9.44
CA THR A 61 4.97 -1.94 -10.72
C THR A 61 4.58 -0.88 -11.74
N LEU A 62 3.42 -0.24 -11.61
CA LEU A 62 2.99 0.85 -12.48
C LEU A 62 3.60 2.22 -12.11
N LYS A 63 4.20 2.38 -10.93
CA LYS A 63 4.83 3.65 -10.50
C LYS A 63 6.34 3.70 -10.71
N GLU A 64 7.01 2.56 -10.88
CA GLU A 64 8.48 2.50 -11.05
C GLU A 64 8.94 2.46 -12.53
N THR A 65 8.04 2.37 -13.50
CA THR A 65 8.36 2.60 -14.91
C THR A 65 8.04 4.04 -15.30
N SER A 66 8.62 5.04 -14.61
CA SER A 66 8.59 6.42 -15.09
C SER A 66 9.61 6.67 -16.22
N HIS A 67 9.66 5.75 -17.18
CA HIS A 67 10.09 6.14 -18.52
C HIS A 67 8.84 6.74 -19.14
N GLY A 68 8.86 8.07 -19.39
CA GLY A 68 7.76 8.75 -20.08
C GLY A 68 7.35 7.96 -21.32
N PRO A 69 6.06 7.99 -21.70
CA PRO A 69 5.54 7.11 -22.73
C PRO A 69 6.34 7.33 -24.02
N GLN A 70 7.23 6.39 -24.34
CA GLN A 70 7.78 6.31 -25.69
C GLN A 70 6.57 6.08 -26.59
N SER A 71 6.31 6.99 -27.52
CA SER A 71 5.23 6.92 -28.50
C SER A 71 5.49 5.80 -29.50
N LYS A 72 5.52 4.56 -29.03
CA LYS A 72 5.50 3.38 -29.89
C LYS A 72 4.05 3.22 -30.30
N THR A 73 3.72 3.68 -31.50
CA THR A 73 2.44 3.40 -32.14
C THR A 73 2.17 1.90 -32.03
N LEU A 74 1.08 1.52 -31.37
CA LEU A 74 0.66 0.12 -31.28
C LEU A 74 0.46 -0.39 -32.71
N GLY A 75 1.27 -1.36 -33.13
CA GLY A 75 1.33 -1.84 -34.50
C GLY A 75 0.06 -2.58 -34.94
N VAL A 76 -0.44 -2.16 -36.11
CA VAL A 76 -1.22 -2.93 -37.11
C VAL A 76 -2.52 -3.59 -36.63
N ASN A 77 -3.55 -2.76 -36.42
CA ASN A 77 -4.97 -2.90 -36.85
C ASN A 77 -5.87 -2.03 -35.95
N LEU A 78 -5.50 -0.76 -35.79
CA LEU A 78 -6.31 0.20 -35.04
C LEU A 78 -7.33 0.82 -36.00
N PRO A 79 -8.59 1.01 -35.60
CA PRO A 79 -9.50 1.87 -36.34
C PRO A 79 -8.94 3.30 -36.31
N VAL A 80 -8.31 3.71 -37.40
CA VAL A 80 -7.74 5.05 -37.57
C VAL A 80 -8.83 5.94 -38.16
N PRO A 81 -9.26 7.01 -37.47
CA PRO A 81 -10.19 7.98 -38.04
C PRO A 81 -9.66 8.56 -39.36
N GLN A 82 -10.46 8.48 -40.43
CA GLN A 82 -10.09 8.99 -41.75
C GLN A 82 -10.61 10.41 -42.02
N SER A 83 -11.42 10.95 -41.10
CA SER A 83 -12.02 12.28 -41.22
C SER A 83 -12.08 13.02 -39.88
N ARG A 84 -12.24 14.34 -39.91
CA ARG A 84 -12.43 15.18 -38.71
C ARG A 84 -13.64 14.73 -37.89
N ASP A 85 -14.70 14.31 -38.57
CA ASP A 85 -15.94 13.89 -37.91
C ASP A 85 -15.80 12.53 -37.23
N GLU A 86 -15.05 11.60 -37.84
CA GLU A 86 -14.65 10.34 -37.18
C GLU A 86 -13.74 10.60 -35.99
N ALA A 87 -12.77 11.51 -36.10
CA ALA A 87 -11.89 11.86 -34.98
C ALA A 87 -12.68 12.50 -33.82
N ALA A 88 -13.62 13.41 -34.12
CA ALA A 88 -14.52 13.98 -33.12
C ALA A 88 -15.41 12.91 -32.46
N THR A 89 -15.79 11.86 -33.20
CA THR A 89 -16.53 10.73 -32.67
C THR A 89 -15.68 9.87 -31.75
N ALA A 90 -14.43 9.57 -32.13
CA ALA A 90 -13.48 8.87 -31.26
C ALA A 90 -13.24 9.64 -29.94
N VAL A 91 -13.04 10.95 -29.99
CA VAL A 91 -12.89 11.80 -28.78
C VAL A 91 -14.12 11.71 -27.87
N ARG A 92 -15.32 11.69 -28.46
CA ARG A 92 -16.58 11.54 -27.70
C ARG A 92 -16.69 10.17 -27.03
N GLU A 93 -16.36 9.10 -27.75
CA GLU A 93 -16.37 7.73 -27.23
C GLU A 93 -15.36 7.55 -26.10
N ILE A 94 -14.15 8.10 -26.24
CA ILE A 94 -13.15 8.16 -25.16
C ILE A 94 -13.74 8.85 -23.93
N GLY A 95 -14.42 9.99 -24.09
CA GLY A 95 -15.07 10.68 -22.97
C GLY A 95 -16.18 9.86 -22.29
N VAL A 96 -16.97 9.11 -23.06
CA VAL A 96 -17.98 8.20 -22.50
C VAL A 96 -17.32 7.07 -21.71
N ALA A 97 -16.29 6.45 -22.25
CA ALA A 97 -15.54 5.38 -21.58
C ALA A 97 -14.88 5.88 -20.30
N ASN A 98 -14.23 7.05 -20.32
CA ASN A 98 -13.59 7.64 -19.14
C ASN A 98 -14.59 7.89 -18.00
N ARG A 99 -15.78 8.42 -18.31
CA ARG A 99 -16.84 8.64 -17.31
C ARG A 99 -17.38 7.35 -16.73
N GLU A 100 -17.50 6.30 -17.54
CA GLU A 100 -17.94 5.00 -17.05
C GLU A 100 -16.89 4.35 -16.16
N VAL A 101 -15.60 4.46 -16.51
CA VAL A 101 -14.49 4.04 -15.63
C VAL A 101 -14.56 4.80 -14.30
N ALA A 102 -14.71 6.12 -14.32
CA ALA A 102 -14.81 6.92 -13.11
C ALA A 102 -16.04 6.54 -12.24
N ARG A 103 -17.17 6.21 -12.86
CA ARG A 103 -18.36 5.69 -12.15
C ARG A 103 -18.06 4.35 -11.47
N LEU A 104 -17.48 3.39 -12.21
CA LEU A 104 -17.13 2.08 -11.67
C LEU A 104 -16.11 2.19 -10.52
N GLU A 105 -15.16 3.11 -10.63
CA GLU A 105 -14.21 3.41 -9.56
C GLU A 105 -14.91 3.99 -8.32
N ALA A 106 -15.88 4.89 -8.49
CA ALA A 106 -16.67 5.43 -7.39
C ALA A 106 -17.49 4.33 -6.70
N ASP A 107 -18.25 3.53 -7.47
CA ASP A 107 -19.05 2.42 -6.96
C ASP A 107 -18.19 1.39 -6.21
N MET A 108 -17.00 1.08 -6.75
CA MET A 108 -16.03 0.19 -6.10
C MET A 108 -15.58 0.77 -4.76
N ASN A 109 -15.23 2.05 -4.70
CA ASN A 109 -14.76 2.70 -3.49
C ASN A 109 -15.85 2.77 -2.40
N ASP A 110 -17.10 2.99 -2.80
CA ASP A 110 -18.26 2.95 -1.90
C ASP A 110 -18.48 1.54 -1.34
N ALA A 111 -18.40 0.51 -2.20
CA ALA A 111 -18.51 -0.88 -1.77
C ALA A 111 -17.39 -1.29 -0.80
N ILE A 112 -16.14 -0.89 -1.07
CA ILE A 112 -15.00 -1.12 -0.17
C ILE A 112 -15.24 -0.45 1.18
N SER A 113 -15.74 0.78 1.17
CA SER A 113 -16.00 1.56 2.39
C SER A 113 -17.11 0.91 3.24
N ALA A 114 -18.21 0.50 2.61
CA ALA A 114 -19.30 -0.21 3.28
C ALA A 114 -18.85 -1.55 3.87
N LEU A 115 -18.06 -2.33 3.13
CA LEU A 115 -17.53 -3.60 3.60
C LEU A 115 -16.59 -3.42 4.80
N ARG A 116 -15.70 -2.41 4.74
CA ARG A 116 -14.81 -2.06 5.86
C ARG A 116 -15.59 -1.66 7.10
N ALA A 117 -16.63 -0.84 6.95
CA ALA A 117 -17.47 -0.41 8.07
C ALA A 117 -18.15 -1.60 8.74
N LYS A 118 -18.79 -2.48 7.96
CA LYS A 118 -19.44 -3.70 8.46
C LYS A 118 -18.47 -4.64 9.18
N ALA A 119 -17.28 -4.84 8.60
CA ALA A 119 -16.24 -5.67 9.22
C ALA A 119 -15.74 -5.06 10.53
N GLU A 120 -15.56 -3.73 10.58
CA GLU A 120 -15.10 -3.03 11.77
C GLU A 120 -16.14 -3.09 12.90
N GLU A 121 -17.42 -2.91 12.58
CA GLU A 121 -18.54 -3.04 13.50
C GLU A 121 -18.63 -4.45 14.10
N ALA A 122 -18.53 -5.49 13.26
CA ALA A 122 -18.54 -6.88 13.71
C ALA A 122 -17.31 -7.24 14.56
N ALA A 123 -16.14 -6.71 14.21
CA ALA A 123 -14.89 -6.99 14.91
C ALA A 123 -14.74 -6.21 16.23
N ALA A 124 -15.39 -5.05 16.37
CA ALA A 124 -15.29 -4.19 17.56
C ALA A 124 -15.63 -4.92 18.88
N PRO A 125 -16.79 -5.60 19.02
CA PRO A 125 -17.11 -6.32 20.26
C PRO A 125 -16.15 -7.49 20.53
N LEU A 126 -15.66 -8.16 19.48
CA LEU A 126 -14.69 -9.25 19.61
C LEU A 126 -13.34 -8.74 20.12
N ARG A 127 -12.83 -7.63 19.58
CA ARG A 127 -11.59 -6.98 20.06
C ARG A 127 -11.74 -6.52 21.51
N SER A 128 -12.87 -5.92 21.86
CA SER A 128 -13.18 -5.53 23.24
C SER A 128 -13.20 -6.73 24.18
N ARG A 129 -13.85 -7.83 23.78
CA ARG A 129 -13.87 -9.08 24.55
C ARG A 129 -12.47 -9.66 24.74
N VAL A 130 -11.66 -9.70 23.67
CA VAL A 130 -10.26 -10.15 23.74
C VAL A 130 -9.45 -9.28 24.69
N ALA A 131 -9.62 -7.96 24.67
CA ALA A 131 -8.92 -7.04 25.56
C ALA A 131 -9.27 -7.30 27.04
N VAL A 132 -10.56 -7.43 27.36
CA VAL A 132 -11.03 -7.74 28.72
C VAL A 132 -10.49 -9.08 29.21
N LEU A 133 -10.61 -10.13 28.38
CA LEU A 133 -10.10 -11.47 28.73
C LEU A 133 -8.58 -11.48 28.92
N THR A 134 -7.86 -10.73 28.08
CA THR A 134 -6.39 -10.61 28.17
C THR A 134 -5.98 -9.92 29.45
N GLU A 135 -6.64 -8.84 29.85
CA GLU A 135 -6.31 -8.14 31.10
C GLU A 135 -6.65 -9.01 32.32
N GLY A 136 -7.79 -9.70 32.32
CA GLY A 136 -8.12 -10.65 33.39
C GLY A 136 -7.10 -11.79 33.51
N LEU A 137 -6.70 -12.38 32.37
CA LEU A 137 -5.67 -13.42 32.33
C LEU A 137 -4.31 -12.89 32.83
N LYS A 138 -3.94 -11.66 32.46
CA LYS A 138 -2.71 -11.01 32.91
C LYS A 138 -2.70 -10.83 34.43
N VAL A 139 -3.78 -10.31 35.03
CA VAL A 139 -3.90 -10.13 36.48
C VAL A 139 -3.71 -11.47 37.21
N TRP A 140 -4.37 -12.53 36.75
CA TRP A 140 -4.20 -13.87 37.33
C TRP A 140 -2.77 -14.40 37.14
N ALA A 141 -2.19 -14.25 35.95
CA ALA A 141 -0.86 -14.76 35.65
C ALA A 141 0.23 -14.02 36.45
N GLU A 142 0.07 -12.72 36.70
CA GLU A 142 0.97 -11.92 37.55
C GLU A 142 0.88 -12.36 39.02
N ALA A 143 -0.34 -12.59 39.54
CA ALA A 143 -0.54 -13.08 40.91
C ALA A 143 0.00 -14.51 41.13
N ASN A 144 0.02 -15.35 40.09
CA ASN A 144 0.47 -16.75 40.15
C ASN A 144 1.84 -16.97 39.50
N ARG A 145 2.61 -15.90 39.29
CA ARG A 145 3.81 -15.93 38.44
C ARG A 145 4.84 -16.94 38.92
N ASP A 146 5.10 -17.03 40.22
CA ASP A 146 6.11 -17.94 40.76
C ASP A 146 5.73 -19.41 40.54
N ALA A 147 4.46 -19.76 40.76
CA ALA A 147 3.95 -21.10 40.49
C ALA A 147 4.04 -21.45 38.99
N LEU A 148 3.66 -20.50 38.13
CA LEU A 148 3.67 -20.68 36.67
C LEU A 148 5.07 -20.76 36.05
N THR A 149 6.09 -20.27 36.75
CA THR A 149 7.46 -20.18 36.25
C THR A 149 8.46 -21.05 37.02
N ASN A 150 7.99 -21.91 37.92
CA ASN A 150 8.82 -22.70 38.84
C ASN A 150 9.81 -21.81 39.62
N GLY A 151 9.33 -20.69 40.17
CA GLY A 151 10.14 -19.68 40.84
C GLY A 151 11.08 -18.92 39.89
N GLY A 152 10.62 -18.64 38.66
CA GLY A 152 11.39 -17.88 37.66
C GLY A 152 12.39 -18.69 36.83
N LYS A 153 12.43 -20.03 36.94
CA LYS A 153 13.27 -20.90 36.12
C LYS A 153 12.87 -20.88 34.63
N THR A 154 11.60 -20.62 34.34
CA THR A 154 11.10 -20.43 32.97
C THR A 154 10.40 -19.08 32.84
N LYS A 155 10.24 -18.60 31.61
CA LYS A 155 9.44 -17.39 31.31
C LYS A 155 8.20 -17.71 30.48
N THR A 156 7.80 -18.98 30.45
CA THR A 156 6.69 -19.49 29.66
C THR A 156 5.92 -20.47 30.53
N ALA A 157 4.59 -20.33 30.52
CA ALA A 157 3.64 -21.23 31.15
C ALA A 157 2.74 -21.82 30.07
N ASP A 158 2.67 -23.14 30.01
CA ASP A 158 1.73 -23.88 29.14
C ASP A 158 0.44 -24.15 29.93
N LEU A 159 -0.69 -23.75 29.38
CA LEU A 159 -2.02 -23.89 30.00
C LEU A 159 -2.86 -24.97 29.28
N GLY A 160 -2.26 -25.78 28.41
CA GLY A 160 -2.93 -26.82 27.62
C GLY A 160 -3.70 -26.27 26.41
N ALA A 161 -4.51 -25.22 26.60
CA ALA A 161 -5.21 -24.53 25.51
C ALA A 161 -4.33 -23.49 24.79
N GLY A 162 -3.19 -23.13 25.38
CA GLY A 162 -2.30 -22.09 24.87
C GLY A 162 -1.18 -21.79 25.86
N LYS A 163 -0.36 -20.80 25.53
CA LYS A 163 0.82 -20.42 26.31
C LYS A 163 0.80 -18.96 26.71
N VAL A 164 1.21 -18.68 27.95
CA VAL A 164 1.48 -17.33 28.44
C VAL A 164 2.98 -17.19 28.63
N MET A 165 3.55 -16.04 28.27
CA MET A 165 4.99 -15.84 28.39
C MET A 165 5.35 -14.42 28.78
N TRP A 166 6.39 -14.29 29.60
CA TRP A 166 6.97 -13.02 30.03
C TRP A 166 8.14 -12.67 29.13
N ARG A 167 7.98 -11.65 28.29
CA ARG A 167 9.03 -11.14 27.41
C ARG A 167 9.52 -9.79 27.90
N LEU A 168 10.83 -9.57 27.82
CA LEU A 168 11.39 -8.22 27.94
C LEU A 168 11.07 -7.47 26.66
N ARG A 169 10.42 -6.32 26.78
CA ARG A 169 10.28 -5.41 25.65
C ARG A 169 11.65 -4.77 25.38
N PRO A 170 12.16 -4.76 24.14
CA PRO A 170 13.37 -4.03 23.83
C PRO A 170 13.17 -2.53 24.15
N PRO A 171 14.23 -1.79 24.49
CA PRO A 171 14.14 -0.35 24.69
C PRO A 171 13.51 0.36 23.49
N SER A 172 12.64 1.33 23.75
CA SER A 172 12.01 2.17 22.72
C SER A 172 12.36 3.63 22.94
N VAL A 173 12.67 4.35 21.87
CA VAL A 173 12.93 5.80 21.91
C VAL A 173 11.65 6.56 21.55
N ARG A 174 11.34 7.62 22.31
CA ARG A 174 10.26 8.57 22.00
C ARG A 174 10.87 9.96 21.85
N ILE A 175 10.53 10.66 20.76
CA ILE A 175 11.00 12.01 20.46
C ILE A 175 9.80 12.95 20.52
N ALA A 176 9.88 14.02 21.31
CA ALA A 176 8.77 14.96 21.50
C ALA A 176 8.76 16.07 20.44
N SER A 177 9.90 16.71 20.18
CA SER A 177 10.10 17.66 19.08
C SER A 177 11.35 17.25 18.31
N VAL A 178 11.17 16.96 17.03
CA VAL A 178 12.23 16.47 16.17
C VAL A 178 13.26 17.57 15.91
N GLU A 179 12.81 18.80 15.70
CA GLU A 179 13.64 19.96 15.38
C GLU A 179 14.59 20.30 16.52
N ARG A 180 14.05 20.44 17.75
CA ARG A 180 14.86 20.68 18.94
C ARG A 180 15.81 19.53 19.23
N CYS A 181 15.37 18.30 18.97
CA CYS A 181 16.21 17.12 19.12
C CYS A 181 17.39 17.14 18.12
N ILE A 182 17.14 17.49 16.86
CA ILE A 182 18.18 17.63 15.83
C ILE A 182 19.16 18.75 16.20
N GLU A 183 18.67 19.91 16.62
CA GLU A 183 19.50 21.04 17.05
C GLU A 183 20.40 20.68 18.24
N ALA A 184 19.82 20.03 19.25
CA ALA A 184 20.57 19.55 20.42
C ALA A 184 21.60 18.48 20.03
N ILE A 185 21.25 17.54 19.14
CA ILE A 185 22.18 16.53 18.65
C ILE A 185 23.35 17.19 17.89
N LYS A 186 23.06 18.20 17.06
CA LYS A 186 24.09 18.96 16.34
C LYS A 186 24.98 19.75 17.29
N SER A 187 24.41 20.45 18.28
CA SER A 187 25.18 21.26 19.24
C SER A 187 26.06 20.42 20.16
N LEU A 188 25.62 19.19 20.48
CA LEU A 188 26.40 18.22 21.26
C LEU A 188 27.39 17.40 20.40
N GLY A 189 27.41 17.59 19.08
CA GLY A 189 28.29 16.85 18.18
C GLY A 189 27.97 15.35 18.06
N LEU A 190 26.76 14.92 18.45
CA LEU A 190 26.35 13.51 18.47
C LEU A 190 25.83 13.03 17.11
N THR A 191 26.60 13.30 16.06
CA THR A 191 26.18 13.11 14.66
C THR A 191 25.82 11.66 14.30
N SER A 192 26.27 10.66 15.07
CA SER A 192 25.86 9.25 14.94
C SER A 192 24.35 9.01 15.10
N PHE A 193 23.63 9.93 15.73
CA PHE A 193 22.16 9.86 15.87
C PHE A 193 21.40 10.56 14.73
N LEU A 194 22.12 11.24 13.82
CA LEU A 194 21.53 11.86 12.65
C LEU A 194 21.73 10.95 11.44
N ARG A 195 20.67 10.73 10.68
CA ARG A 195 20.74 10.08 9.37
C ARG A 195 20.69 11.16 8.29
N VAL A 196 21.72 11.23 7.46
CA VAL A 196 21.74 12.08 6.27
C VAL A 196 21.22 11.27 5.09
N LYS A 197 20.27 11.85 4.34
CA LYS A 197 19.80 11.31 3.07
C LYS A 197 20.20 12.30 1.99
N GLU A 198 21.10 11.90 1.12
CA GLU A 198 21.46 12.65 -0.07
C GLU A 198 20.52 12.22 -1.21
N GLU A 199 19.91 13.21 -1.86
CA GLU A 199 19.04 12.99 -3.02
C GLU A 199 19.53 13.85 -4.17
N VAL A 200 19.40 13.31 -5.39
CA VAL A 200 19.74 14.05 -6.60
C VAL A 200 18.72 15.15 -6.82
N ASN A 201 19.20 16.39 -6.89
CA ASN A 201 18.35 17.54 -7.21
C ASN A 201 18.11 17.58 -8.73
N LYS A 202 16.97 17.02 -9.18
CA LYS A 202 16.60 16.98 -10.60
C LYS A 202 16.38 18.37 -11.19
N ASP A 203 15.85 19.32 -10.42
CA ASP A 203 15.61 20.69 -10.89
C ASP A 203 16.93 21.41 -11.18
N ALA A 204 17.95 21.20 -10.32
CA ALA A 204 19.29 21.73 -10.56
C ALA A 204 19.97 21.07 -11.77
N LEU A 205 19.72 19.78 -12.02
CA LEU A 205 20.20 19.11 -13.24
C LEU A 205 19.52 19.66 -14.50
N LEU A 206 18.23 20.02 -14.44
CA LEU A 206 17.52 20.65 -15.54
C LEU A 206 17.94 22.12 -15.76
N ALA A 207 18.38 22.81 -14.71
CA ALA A 207 18.87 24.18 -14.81
C ALA A 207 20.22 24.29 -15.54
N ASP A 208 21.04 23.24 -15.52
CA ASP A 208 22.30 23.15 -16.27
C ASP A 208 22.44 21.80 -16.98
N PRO A 209 21.71 21.61 -18.11
CA PRO A 209 21.64 20.33 -18.80
C PRO A 209 22.99 19.85 -19.33
N ASP A 210 23.87 20.76 -19.76
CA ASP A 210 25.17 20.43 -20.33
C ASP A 210 26.09 19.84 -19.26
N LYS A 211 26.16 20.47 -18.08
CA LYS A 211 26.90 19.88 -16.95
C LYS A 211 26.23 18.60 -16.47
N ALA A 212 24.92 18.55 -16.40
CA ALA A 212 24.19 17.37 -15.95
C ALA A 212 24.46 16.15 -16.85
N ARG A 213 24.53 16.31 -18.17
CA ARG A 213 24.88 15.24 -19.14
C ARG A 213 26.30 14.70 -18.97
N SER A 214 27.20 15.46 -18.34
CA SER A 214 28.55 14.99 -18.02
C SER A 214 28.60 14.03 -16.81
N ILE A 215 27.53 13.95 -16.03
CA ILE A 215 27.43 13.10 -14.84
C ILE A 215 27.07 11.67 -15.27
N ALA A 216 27.88 10.69 -14.85
CA ALA A 216 27.63 9.29 -15.15
C ALA A 216 26.26 8.84 -14.61
N GLY A 217 25.42 8.28 -15.49
CA GLY A 217 24.07 7.81 -15.15
C GLY A 217 22.97 8.87 -15.23
N VAL A 218 23.28 10.12 -15.58
CA VAL A 218 22.28 11.15 -15.85
C VAL A 218 21.96 11.19 -17.34
N SER A 219 20.71 10.93 -17.70
CA SER A 219 20.17 11.20 -19.03
C SER A 219 19.09 12.27 -18.92
N ILE A 220 19.17 13.29 -19.77
CA ILE A 220 18.13 14.30 -19.92
C ILE A 220 17.40 13.98 -21.22
N GLY A 221 16.10 13.66 -21.08
CA GLY A 221 15.20 13.40 -22.20
C GLY A 221 15.18 14.57 -23.18
N SER A 222 14.83 14.28 -24.43
CA SER A 222 14.57 15.32 -25.42
C SER A 222 13.28 16.06 -25.06
N GLU A 223 13.26 17.36 -25.33
CA GLU A 223 12.01 18.11 -25.45
C GLU A 223 11.17 17.46 -26.55
N GLY A 224 9.88 17.22 -26.29
CA GLY A 224 8.97 16.52 -27.17
C GLY A 224 7.54 16.95 -26.91
N GLU A 225 6.67 16.64 -27.86
CA GLU A 225 5.23 16.89 -27.75
C GLU A 225 4.53 15.59 -27.32
N ASP A 226 3.71 15.69 -26.28
CA ASP A 226 2.83 14.60 -25.87
C ASP A 226 1.48 14.73 -26.58
N PHE A 227 0.97 13.63 -27.11
CA PHE A 227 -0.39 13.57 -27.65
C PHE A 227 -1.38 13.38 -26.49
N VAL A 228 -2.20 14.40 -26.23
CA VAL A 228 -3.20 14.40 -25.17
C VAL A 228 -4.60 14.50 -25.79
N VAL A 229 -5.54 13.69 -25.29
CA VAL A 229 -6.96 13.77 -25.66
C VAL A 229 -7.74 14.19 -24.43
N GLU A 230 -8.38 15.35 -24.49
CA GLU A 230 -9.27 15.88 -23.45
C GLU A 230 -10.71 15.90 -23.98
N PRO A 231 -11.51 14.86 -23.70
CA PRO A 231 -12.94 14.88 -24.02
C PRO A 231 -13.65 15.99 -23.25
N PHE A 232 -14.65 16.61 -23.87
CA PHE A 232 -15.44 17.64 -23.19
C PHE A 232 -16.19 17.07 -21.97
N GLU A 233 -16.07 17.76 -20.84
CA GLU A 233 -16.82 17.53 -19.62
C GLU A 233 -17.68 18.75 -19.30
N ALA A 234 -18.98 18.54 -19.10
CA ALA A 234 -19.86 19.61 -18.65
C ALA A 234 -19.86 19.64 -17.12
N GLU A 235 -19.26 20.67 -16.54
CA GLU A 235 -19.42 20.94 -15.11
C GLU A 235 -20.80 21.55 -14.86
N ILE A 236 -21.60 20.88 -14.04
CA ILE A 236 -22.77 21.53 -13.44
C ILE A 236 -22.24 22.34 -12.26
N SER A 237 -22.08 23.66 -12.42
CA SER A 237 -21.77 24.52 -11.29
C SER A 237 -22.93 24.45 -10.30
N GLY A 238 -22.74 23.77 -9.18
CA GLY A 238 -23.65 23.85 -8.05
C GLY A 238 -23.66 25.29 -7.54
N ALA A 239 -24.75 26.00 -7.76
CA ALA A 239 -25.01 27.23 -7.00
C ALA A 239 -25.01 26.85 -5.51
N PRO A 240 -24.39 27.64 -4.62
CA PRO A 240 -24.39 27.34 -3.20
C PRO A 240 -25.83 27.40 -2.68
N VAL A 241 -26.28 26.33 -2.01
CA VAL A 241 -27.51 26.30 -1.20
C VAL A 241 -27.12 26.40 0.26
#